data_AF-A0A3C0N615-F1
#
_entry.id   AF-A0A3C0N615-F1
#
_cell.length_a   1.000
_cell.length_b   1.000
_cell.length_c   1.000
_cell.angle_alpha   90.00
_cell.angle_beta   90.00
_cell.angle_gamma   90.00
#
_symmetry.space_group_name_H-M   'P 1'
#
loop_
_entity.id
_entity.type
_entity.pdbx_description
1 polymer ?
#
loop_
_entity_poly.entity_id
_entity_poly.type
_entity_poly.pdbx_seq_one_letter_code
_entity_poly.pdbx_strand_id
1 'polypeptide(L)' 'MATESFEVMQTFGLDGSSYKMMVKDRDGNRYFVWYSYGIGINIGDEVLITIDDNRWKTISNPRNGSSSDITQVNLIT' A
#
# COMPACT_ATOMS: atom_id res chain seq x y z
N MET A 1 -0.97 13.31 -10.81
CA MET A 1 -0.23 12.05 -10.59
C MET A 1 1.12 12.29 -9.89
N ALA A 2 1.29 11.74 -8.70
CA ALA A 2 2.53 11.66 -7.95
C ALA A 2 2.77 10.22 -7.47
N THR A 3 4.02 9.84 -7.22
CA THR A 3 4.38 8.54 -6.65
C THR A 3 5.20 8.76 -5.40
N GLU A 4 4.81 8.09 -4.31
CA GLU A 4 5.44 8.24 -3.00
C GLU A 4 5.83 6.87 -2.42
N SER A 5 6.91 6.84 -1.63
CA SER A 5 7.39 5.62 -0.95
C SER A 5 6.76 5.50 0.43
N PHE A 6 6.39 4.28 0.79
CA PHE A 6 5.85 3.95 2.10
C PHE A 6 6.51 2.67 2.64
N GLU A 7 6.81 2.67 3.94
CA GLU A 7 7.34 1.50 4.64
C GLU A 7 6.18 0.56 5.02
N VAL A 8 6.31 -0.72 4.72
CA VAL A 8 5.33 -1.74 5.11
C VAL A 8 5.56 -2.13 6.57
N MET A 9 4.64 -1.73 7.42
CA MET A 9 4.70 -1.97 8.87
C MET A 9 4.11 -3.34 9.25
N GLN A 10 3.06 -3.78 8.54
CA GLN A 10 2.37 -5.02 8.82
C GLN A 10 1.62 -5.52 7.58
N THR A 11 1.61 -6.83 7.36
CA THR A 11 0.75 -7.48 6.36
C THR A 11 -0.32 -8.31 7.08
N PHE A 12 -1.56 -8.27 6.59
CA PHE A 12 -2.68 -9.01 7.18
C PHE A 12 -3.16 -10.16 6.28
N GLY A 13 -2.66 -10.24 5.04
CA GLY A 13 -3.16 -11.17 4.04
C GLY A 13 -4.50 -10.73 3.46
N LEU A 14 -5.36 -11.69 3.13
CA LEU A 14 -6.71 -11.43 2.61
C LEU A 14 -7.64 -10.97 3.74
N ASP A 15 -8.31 -9.85 3.51
CA ASP A 15 -9.40 -9.29 4.32
C ASP A 15 -10.63 -9.14 3.41
N GLY A 16 -11.53 -10.13 3.46
CA GLY A 16 -12.61 -10.27 2.49
C GLY A 16 -12.06 -10.60 1.08
N SER A 17 -12.34 -9.74 0.12
CA SER A 17 -11.94 -9.90 -1.29
C SER A 17 -10.70 -9.08 -1.68
N SER A 18 -10.04 -8.43 -0.73
CA SER A 18 -8.83 -7.62 -0.98
C SER A 18 -7.73 -8.01 -0.01
N TYR A 19 -6.49 -7.79 -0.40
CA TYR A 19 -5.36 -7.89 0.51
C TYR A 19 -5.26 -6.63 1.33
N LYS A 20 -4.88 -6.77 2.60
CA LYS A 20 -4.71 -5.66 3.53
C LYS A 20 -3.30 -5.59 4.08
N MET A 21 -2.80 -4.37 4.20
CA MET A 21 -1.54 -4.06 4.88
C MET A 21 -1.64 -2.75 5.65
N MET A 22 -0.70 -2.52 6.56
CA MET A 22 -0.45 -1.24 7.18
C MET A 22 0.87 -0.69 6.65
N VAL A 23 0.85 0.57 6.20
CA VAL A 23 2.04 1.28 5.74
C VAL A 23 2.23 2.58 6.50
N LYS A 24 3.45 3.11 6.47
CA LYS A 24 3.84 4.36 7.10
C LYS A 24 4.51 5.28 6.09
N ASP A 25 4.11 6.54 6.07
CA ASP A 25 4.78 7.56 5.24
C ASP A 25 6.03 8.14 5.92
N ARG A 26 6.74 9.02 5.20
CA ARG A 26 7.94 9.70 5.71
C ARG A 26 7.68 10.60 6.92
N ASP A 27 6.45 11.09 7.06
CA ASP A 27 6.04 12.01 8.13
C ASP A 27 5.55 11.22 9.36
N GLY A 28 5.56 9.89 9.29
CA GLY A 28 5.19 8.99 10.38
C GLY A 28 3.70 8.67 10.45
N ASN A 29 2.88 9.17 9.51
CA ASN A 29 1.47 8.82 9.46
C ASN A 29 1.31 7.37 9.00
N ARG A 30 0.33 6.68 9.58
CA ARG A 30 0.09 5.26 9.34
C ARG A 30 -1.25 5.07 8.65
N TYR A 31 -1.29 4.17 7.68
CA TYR A 31 -2.47 3.92 6.87
C TYR A 31 -2.73 2.43 6.79
N PHE A 32 -3.99 2.03 6.89
CA PHE A 32 -4.42 0.75 6.35
C PHE A 32 -4.72 0.91 4.86
N VAL A 33 -4.22 -0.01 4.06
CA VAL A 33 -4.40 -0.03 2.60
C VAL A 33 -4.92 -1.39 2.18
N TRP A 34 -6.00 -1.39 1.40
CA TRP A 34 -6.53 -2.56 0.74
C TRP A 34 -6.24 -2.51 -0.76
N TYR A 35 -5.88 -3.65 -1.33
CA TYR A 35 -5.54 -3.77 -2.74
C TYR A 35 -6.01 -5.10 -3.34
N SER A 36 -6.23 -5.11 -4.66
CA SER A 36 -7.03 -6.14 -5.33
C SER A 36 -6.41 -7.53 -5.38
N TYR A 37 -5.08 -7.64 -5.46
CA TYR A 37 -4.40 -8.94 -5.61
C TYR A 37 -2.99 -8.96 -5.02
N GLY A 38 -2.51 -10.14 -4.64
CA GLY A 38 -1.24 -10.30 -3.96
C GLY A 38 -0.04 -9.92 -4.84
N ILE A 39 0.84 -9.08 -4.30
CA ILE A 39 2.05 -8.57 -4.98
C ILE A 39 3.37 -8.93 -4.27
N GLY A 40 3.32 -9.91 -3.35
CA GLY A 40 4.51 -10.47 -2.70
C GLY A 40 5.27 -9.49 -1.80
N ILE A 41 4.54 -8.73 -0.98
CA ILE A 41 5.08 -7.77 -0.01
C ILE A 41 5.38 -8.45 1.33
N ASN A 42 6.51 -8.10 1.94
CA ASN A 42 6.87 -8.47 3.30
C ASN A 42 6.92 -7.24 4.24
N ILE A 43 6.91 -7.49 5.55
CA ILE A 43 7.14 -6.45 6.56
C ILE A 43 8.56 -5.90 6.41
N GLY A 44 8.69 -4.58 6.45
CA GLY A 44 9.95 -3.85 6.24
C GLY A 44 10.26 -3.53 4.78
N ASP A 45 9.49 -4.06 3.82
CA ASP A 45 9.63 -3.65 2.41
C ASP A 45 9.19 -2.18 2.24
N GLU A 46 9.80 -1.50 1.27
CA GLU A 46 9.26 -0.25 0.73
C GLU A 46 8.34 -0.54 -0.46
N VAL A 47 7.21 0.17 -0.51
CA VAL A 47 6.26 0.10 -1.62
C VAL A 47 6.04 1.48 -2.20
N LEU A 48 5.80 1.54 -3.50
CA LEU A 48 5.53 2.78 -4.21
C LEU A 48 4.03 2.90 -4.43
N ILE A 49 3.43 3.99 -3.98
CA ILE A 49 2.00 4.26 -4.14
C ILE A 49 1.81 5.43 -5.08
N THR A 50 0.97 5.22 -6.10
CA THR A 50 0.59 6.29 -7.03
C THR A 50 -0.66 6.98 -6.52
N ILE A 51 -0.58 8.31 -6.41
CA ILE A 51 -1.68 9.18 -6.00
C ILE A 51 -2.05 10.08 -7.16
N ASP A 52 -3.33 10.09 -7.51
CA ASP A 52 -3.87 10.92 -8.59
C ASP A 52 -5.16 11.61 -8.14
N ASP A 53 -5.22 12.94 -8.31
CA ASP A 53 -6.29 13.80 -7.78
C ASP A 53 -6.64 13.50 -6.30
N ASN A 54 -5.61 13.43 -5.44
CA ASN A 54 -5.71 13.07 -4.01
C ASN A 54 -6.31 11.68 -3.73
N ARG A 55 -6.42 10.81 -4.73
CA ARG A 55 -6.88 9.43 -4.59
C ARG A 55 -5.71 8.47 -4.78
N TRP A 56 -5.57 7.54 -3.85
CA TRP A 56 -4.59 6.47 -3.96
C TRP A 56 -5.10 5.49 -5.02
N LYS A 57 -4.25 5.20 -6.01
CA LYS A 57 -4.64 4.44 -7.21
C LYS A 57 -4.03 3.06 -7.24
N THR A 58 -2.71 2.99 -7.17
CA THR A 58 -1.97 1.74 -7.32
C THR A 58 -0.88 1.65 -6.27
N ILE A 59 -0.55 0.43 -5.92
CA ILE A 59 0.62 0.06 -5.15
C ILE A 59 1.54 -0.80 -6.01
N SER A 60 2.84 -0.56 -5.95
CA SER A 60 3.86 -1.32 -6.64
C SER A 60 4.92 -1.81 -5.67
N ASN A 61 5.31 -3.08 -5.81
CA ASN A 61 6.43 -3.67 -5.12
C ASN A 61 7.68 -3.56 -6.02
N PRO A 62 8.63 -2.65 -5.74
CA PRO A 62 9.80 -2.44 -6.58
C PRO A 62 10.74 -3.66 -6.63
N ARG A 63 10.69 -4.56 -5.64
CA ARG A 63 11.54 -5.76 -5.56
C ARG A 63 11.25 -6.77 -6.66
N ASN A 64 9.99 -6.88 -7.09
CA ASN A 64 9.55 -7.87 -8.08
C ASN A 64 8.77 -7.25 -9.25
N GLY A 65 8.58 -5.92 -9.27
CA GLY A 65 7.87 -5.20 -10.32
C GLY A 65 6.35 -5.44 -10.35
N SER A 66 5.79 -6.16 -9.38
CA SER A 66 4.35 -6.43 -9.32
C SER A 66 3.60 -5.23 -8.75
N SER A 67 2.42 -4.93 -9.30
CA SER A 67 1.58 -3.82 -8.84
C SER A 67 0.12 -4.22 -8.75
N SER A 68 -0.67 -3.55 -7.92
CA SER A 68 -2.10 -3.80 -7.74
C SER A 68 -2.87 -2.50 -7.54
N ASP A 69 -4.15 -2.51 -7.93
CA ASP A 69 -5.05 -1.39 -7.68
C ASP A 69 -5.40 -1.32 -6.19
N ILE A 70 -5.38 -0.10 -5.66
CA ILE A 70 -5.80 0.20 -4.29
C ILE A 70 -7.31 0.37 -4.30
N THR A 71 -7.99 -0.36 -3.44
CA THR A 71 -9.46 -0.37 -3.33
C THR A 71 -9.94 0.50 -2.18
N GLN A 72 -9.15 0.62 -1.11
CA GLN A 72 -9.50 1.42 0.06
C GLN A 72 -8.24 1.86 0.83
N VAL A 73 -8.31 3.04 1.45
CA VAL A 73 -7.28 3.56 2.36
C VAL A 73 -7.94 4.20 3.57
N ASN A 74 -7.45 3.88 4.77
CA ASN A 74 -7.86 4.51 6.01
C ASN A 74 -6.63 5.04 6.77
N LEU A 75 -6.63 6.32 7.12
CA LEU A 75 -5.65 6.90 8.05
C LEU A 75 -5.88 6.36 9.47
N ILE A 76 -4.79 5.99 10.15
CA ILE A 76 -4.79 5.55 11.53
C ILE A 76 -4.40 6.73 12.42
N THR A 77 -5.35 7.18 13.23
CA THR A 77 -5.17 8.18 14.30
C THR A 77 -4.68 7.51 15.57
#